data_AF-A0A429BDA9-F1
#
_entry.id   AF-A0A429BDA9-F1
#
_cell.length_a   1.000
_cell.length_b   1.000
_cell.length_c   1.000
_cell.angle_alpha   90.00
_cell.angle_beta   90.00
_cell.angle_gamma   90.00
#
_symmetry.space_group_name_H-M   'P 1'
#
loop_
_entity.id
_entity.type
_entity.pdbx_description
1 polymer ?
#
loop_
_entity_poly.entity_id
_entity_poly.type
_entity_poly.pdbx_seq_one_letter_code
_entity_poly.pdbx_strand_id
1 'polypeptide(L)'
;MVTQVVKGSGYLTAFKALATLSMLSVLLQAVTAGQLMSGAGAGLHGAGAGAVHLLGLLQLVAAVLLWRPGRGAGWPALVSLGVLLLGFLQSMLGGSGAVAAHVPLGMTIFGLSVWLVVWAWRR
;
A
#
# COMPACT_ATOMS: atom_id res chain seq x y z
N MET A 1 -17.98 21.34 31.80
CA MET A 1 -18.06 21.08 30.34
C MET A 1 -16.79 20.35 29.94
N VAL A 2 -16.81 19.01 30.01
CA VAL A 2 -15.63 18.18 29.74
C VAL A 2 -15.51 18.03 28.23
N THR A 3 -14.46 18.60 27.64
CA THR A 3 -14.09 18.38 26.24
C THR A 3 -13.77 16.90 26.07
N GLN A 4 -14.71 16.18 25.45
CA GLN A 4 -14.45 14.85 24.91
C GLN A 4 -13.40 15.01 23.81
N VAL A 5 -12.13 14.79 24.17
CA VAL A 5 -11.08 14.52 23.19
C VAL A 5 -11.55 13.27 22.46
N VAL A 6 -12.02 13.43 21.23
CA VAL A 6 -12.42 12.32 20.36
C VAL A 6 -11.21 11.40 20.22
N LYS A 7 -11.15 10.33 21.03
CA LYS A 7 -10.16 9.27 20.87
C LYS A 7 -10.50 8.58 19.55
N GLY A 8 -9.78 8.95 18.48
CA GLY A 8 -9.82 8.19 17.23
C GLY A 8 -9.58 6.72 17.53
N SER A 9 -10.39 5.83 16.94
CA SER A 9 -10.23 4.37 17.08
C SER A 9 -8.78 3.99 16.77
N GLY A 10 -8.08 3.34 17.72
CA GLY A 10 -6.70 2.92 17.52
C GLY A 10 -6.49 2.09 16.25
N TYR A 11 -7.52 1.34 15.84
CA TYR A 11 -7.54 0.61 14.58
C TYR A 11 -7.53 1.53 13.35
N LEU A 12 -8.27 2.64 13.38
CA LEU A 12 -8.26 3.62 12.30
C LEU A 12 -6.90 4.32 12.21
N THR A 13 -6.29 4.66 13.34
CA THR A 13 -4.94 5.23 13.38
C THR A 13 -3.91 4.26 12.82
N ALA A 14 -3.97 2.99 13.22
CA ALA A 14 -3.09 1.95 12.69
C ALA A 14 -3.26 1.77 11.18
N PHE A 15 -4.51 1.73 10.70
CA PHE A 15 -4.80 1.64 9.27
C PHE A 15 -4.29 2.86 8.50
N LYS A 16 -4.50 4.08 9.01
CA LYS A 16 -3.97 5.33 8.42
C LYS A 16 -2.45 5.26 8.27
N ALA A 17 -1.74 4.87 9.32
CA ALA A 17 -0.29 4.77 9.30
C ALA A 17 0.21 3.74 8.27
N LEU A 18 -0.35 2.53 8.30
CA LEU A 18 0.05 1.45 7.39
C LEU A 18 -0.33 1.71 5.94
N ALA A 19 -1.48 2.35 5.69
CA ALA A 19 -1.86 2.77 4.34
C ALA A 19 -0.91 3.84 3.79
N THR A 20 -0.54 4.84 4.60
CA THR A 20 0.45 5.83 4.21
C THR A 20 1.81 5.20 3.93
N LEU A 21 2.30 4.31 4.81
CA LEU A 21 3.57 3.62 4.62
C LEU A 21 3.57 2.74 3.36
N SER A 22 2.47 2.04 3.08
CA SER A 22 2.32 1.23 1.86
C SER A 22 2.30 2.10 0.61
N MET A 23 1.63 3.25 0.63
CA MET A 23 1.65 4.19 -0.49
C MET A 23 3.07 4.75 -0.72
N LEU A 24 3.78 5.12 0.34
CA LEU A 24 5.16 5.61 0.25
C LEU A 24 6.13 4.54 -0.24
N SER A 25 5.96 3.27 0.14
CA SER A 25 6.82 2.19 -0.36
C SER A 25 6.61 1.93 -1.85
N VAL A 26 5.37 2.04 -2.35
CA VAL A 26 5.08 1.99 -3.79
C VAL A 26 5.68 3.20 -4.53
N LEU A 27 5.63 4.40 -3.93
CA LEU A 27 6.29 5.59 -4.50
C LEU A 27 7.82 5.39 -4.60
N LEU A 28 8.44 4.85 -3.55
CA LEU A 28 9.87 4.52 -3.55
C LEU A 28 10.22 3.44 -4.60
N GLN A 29 9.32 2.48 -4.85
CA GLN A 29 9.47 1.54 -5.96
C GLN A 29 9.49 2.24 -7.32
N ALA A 30 8.65 3.26 -7.53
CA ALA A 30 8.69 4.06 -8.76
C ALA A 30 10.01 4.84 -8.91
N VAL A 31 10.53 5.41 -7.82
CA VAL A 31 11.84 6.10 -7.82
C VAL A 31 12.98 5.13 -8.15
N THR A 32 13.01 3.96 -7.49
CA THR A 32 14.04 2.94 -7.74
C THR A 32 13.92 2.29 -9.10
N ALA A 33 12.71 2.20 -9.68
CA ALA A 33 12.51 1.79 -11.07
C ALA A 33 13.15 2.79 -12.05
N GLY A 34 12.99 4.10 -11.81
CA GLY A 34 13.68 5.13 -12.59
C GLY A 34 15.20 5.02 -12.51
N GLN A 35 15.74 4.73 -11.32
CA GLN A 35 17.18 4.47 -11.14
C GLN A 35 17.63 3.21 -11.90
N LEU A 36 16.81 2.14 -11.86
CA LEU A 36 17.04 0.90 -12.60
C LEU A 36 17.14 1.13 -14.10
N MET A 37 16.25 1.96 -14.65
CA MET A 37 16.30 2.32 -16.07
C MET A 37 17.55 3.14 -16.43
N SER A 38 18.11 3.88 -15.48
CA SER A 38 19.38 4.60 -15.63
C SER A 38 20.62 3.73 -15.35
N GLY A 39 20.45 2.41 -15.14
CA GLY A 39 21.55 1.46 -14.91
C GLY A 39 22.02 1.36 -13.45
N ALA A 40 21.30 1.94 -12.48
CA ALA A 40 21.63 1.91 -11.05
C ALA A 40 20.50 1.26 -10.22
N GLY A 41 20.71 0.95 -8.94
CA GLY A 41 19.58 0.65 -8.04
C GLY A 41 18.84 -0.69 -8.23
N ALA A 42 19.34 -1.61 -9.05
CA ALA A 42 18.74 -2.94 -9.24
C ALA A 42 18.51 -3.70 -7.93
N GLY A 43 19.49 -3.67 -7.02
CA GLY A 43 19.37 -4.29 -5.69
C GLY A 43 18.28 -3.65 -4.83
N LEU A 44 18.18 -2.31 -4.85
CA LEU A 44 17.16 -1.58 -4.09
C LEU A 44 15.75 -1.80 -4.63
N HIS A 45 15.60 -1.82 -5.96
CA HIS A 45 14.31 -2.09 -6.59
C HIS A 45 13.83 -3.51 -6.26
N GLY A 46 14.69 -4.52 -6.47
CA GLY A 46 14.38 -5.92 -6.16
C GLY A 46 14.07 -6.16 -4.68
N ALA A 47 14.91 -5.66 -3.76
CA ALA A 47 14.67 -5.81 -2.32
C ALA A 47 13.44 -5.03 -1.85
N GLY A 48 13.18 -3.85 -2.42
CA GLY A 48 12.04 -3.02 -2.05
C GLY A 48 10.68 -3.64 -2.41
N ALA A 49 10.62 -4.57 -3.38
CA ALA A 49 9.39 -5.33 -3.66
C ALA A 49 8.91 -6.11 -2.43
N GLY A 50 9.83 -6.73 -1.68
CA GLY A 50 9.50 -7.42 -0.43
C GLY A 50 8.93 -6.48 0.63
N ALA A 51 9.43 -5.25 0.73
CA ALA A 51 8.90 -4.23 1.63
C ALA A 51 7.47 -3.83 1.25
N VAL A 52 7.16 -3.72 -0.04
CA VAL A 52 5.79 -3.46 -0.53
C VAL A 52 4.84 -4.59 -0.13
N HIS A 53 5.23 -5.86 -0.30
CA HIS A 53 4.38 -7.00 0.09
C HIS A 53 4.16 -7.06 1.60
N LEU A 54 5.22 -6.84 2.39
CA LEU A 54 5.11 -6.84 3.86
C LEU A 54 4.17 -5.72 4.34
N LEU A 55 4.37 -4.49 3.86
CA LEU A 55 3.51 -3.36 4.22
C LEU A 55 2.07 -3.57 3.74
N GLY A 56 1.87 -4.11 2.53
CA GLY A 56 0.55 -4.47 2.02
C GLY A 56 -0.16 -5.51 2.88
N LEU A 57 0.56 -6.54 3.36
CA LEU A 57 0.02 -7.53 4.29
C LEU A 57 -0.36 -6.90 5.63
N LEU A 58 0.51 -6.06 6.19
CA LEU A 58 0.23 -5.34 7.44
C LEU A 58 -0.97 -4.39 7.28
N GLN A 59 -1.07 -3.67 6.17
CA GLN A 59 -2.23 -2.84 5.83
C GLN A 59 -3.51 -3.66 5.77
N LEU A 60 -3.49 -4.83 5.12
CA LEU A 60 -4.63 -5.75 5.07
C LEU A 60 -5.05 -6.20 6.47
N VAL A 61 -4.09 -6.60 7.31
CA VAL A 61 -4.37 -6.97 8.71
C VAL A 61 -5.01 -5.80 9.46
N ALA A 62 -4.46 -4.59 9.35
CA ALA A 62 -5.03 -3.40 9.97
C ALA A 62 -6.44 -3.06 9.45
N ALA A 63 -6.70 -3.27 8.16
CA ALA A 63 -8.02 -3.09 7.55
C ALA A 63 -9.04 -4.10 8.09
N VAL A 64 -8.63 -5.37 8.26
CA VAL A 64 -9.48 -6.41 8.86
C VAL A 64 -9.74 -6.11 10.34
N LEU A 65 -8.76 -5.61 11.08
CA LEU A 65 -8.92 -5.16 12.46
C LEU A 65 -9.85 -3.95 12.57
N LEU A 66 -9.73 -2.98 11.66
CA LEU A 66 -10.67 -1.86 11.58
C LEU A 66 -12.10 -2.36 11.32
N TRP A 67 -12.27 -3.37 10.46
CA TRP A 67 -13.58 -3.91 10.09
C TRP A 67 -14.22 -4.77 11.17
N ARG A 68 -13.57 -5.87 11.57
CA ARG A 68 -14.19 -6.91 12.41
C ARG A 68 -14.26 -6.48 13.88
N PRO A 69 -13.13 -6.31 14.61
CA PRO A 69 -13.17 -5.84 15.99
C PRO A 69 -13.47 -4.33 16.09
N GLY A 70 -12.99 -3.51 15.15
CA GLY A 70 -13.22 -2.06 15.16
C GLY A 70 -14.61 -1.62 14.68
N ARG A 71 -15.41 -2.53 14.10
CA ARG A 71 -16.76 -2.28 13.55
C ARG A 71 -16.80 -1.14 12.52
N GLY A 72 -15.67 -0.86 11.87
CA GLY A 72 -15.53 0.13 10.81
C GLY A 72 -15.94 -0.43 9.44
N ALA A 73 -15.69 0.36 8.39
CA ALA A 73 -15.98 -0.06 7.01
C ALA A 73 -15.15 -1.30 6.63
N GLY A 74 -15.78 -2.31 6.01
CA GLY A 74 -15.12 -3.56 5.60
C GLY A 74 -14.48 -3.53 4.21
N TRP A 75 -14.94 -2.66 3.33
CA TRP A 75 -14.39 -2.54 1.97
C TRP A 75 -12.88 -2.22 1.90
N PRO A 76 -12.25 -1.46 2.84
CA PRO A 76 -10.81 -1.22 2.80
C PRO A 76 -10.00 -2.50 2.91
N ALA A 77 -10.53 -3.55 3.56
CA ALA A 77 -9.89 -4.86 3.61
C ALA A 77 -9.89 -5.54 2.24
N LEU A 78 -11.00 -5.45 1.50
CA LEU A 78 -11.09 -5.99 0.13
C LEU A 78 -10.12 -5.28 -0.82
N VAL A 79 -10.03 -3.94 -0.73
CA VAL A 79 -9.09 -3.16 -1.55
C VAL A 79 -7.65 -3.46 -1.16
N SER A 80 -7.35 -3.58 0.13
CA SER A 80 -5.99 -3.94 0.60
C SER A 80 -5.59 -5.34 0.14
N LEU A 81 -6.52 -6.30 0.14
CA LEU A 81 -6.29 -7.63 -0.41
C LEU A 81 -6.00 -7.56 -1.92
N GLY A 82 -6.81 -6.79 -2.67
CA GLY A 82 -6.58 -6.55 -4.09
C GLY A 82 -5.20 -5.95 -4.36
N VAL A 83 -4.81 -4.90 -3.64
CA VAL A 83 -3.49 -4.27 -3.74
C VAL A 83 -2.36 -5.25 -3.47
N LEU A 84 -2.49 -6.11 -2.44
CA LEU A 84 -1.49 -7.12 -2.11
C LEU A 84 -1.33 -8.16 -3.25
N LEU A 85 -2.43 -8.69 -3.76
CA LEU A 85 -2.42 -9.66 -4.85
C LEU A 85 -1.88 -9.05 -6.16
N LEU A 86 -2.30 -7.83 -6.49
CA LEU A 86 -1.75 -7.10 -7.62
C LEU A 86 -0.26 -6.81 -7.43
N GLY A 87 0.21 -6.55 -6.20
CA GLY A 87 1.63 -6.39 -5.89
C GLY A 87 2.47 -7.64 -6.18
N PHE A 88 1.96 -8.84 -5.91
CA PHE A 88 2.63 -10.09 -6.30
C PHE A 88 2.67 -10.26 -7.82
N LEU A 89 1.55 -9.99 -8.50
CA LEU A 89 1.50 -10.00 -9.97
C LEU A 89 2.49 -8.99 -10.56
N GLN A 90 2.60 -7.81 -9.96
CA GLN A 90 3.51 -6.75 -10.39
C GLN A 90 4.98 -7.18 -10.27
N SER A 91 5.34 -7.83 -9.17
CA SER A 91 6.68 -8.41 -8.98
C SER A 91 6.98 -9.52 -9.98
N MET A 92 6.01 -10.38 -10.30
CA MET A 92 6.16 -11.42 -11.33
C MET A 92 6.43 -10.80 -12.70
N LEU A 93 5.64 -9.79 -13.12
CA LEU A 93 5.83 -9.09 -14.39
C LEU A 93 7.16 -8.32 -14.45
N GLY A 94 7.61 -7.78 -13.31
CA GLY A 94 8.91 -7.10 -13.21
C GLY A 94 10.06 -8.08 -13.39
N GLY A 95 10.02 -9.21 -12.67
CA GLY A 95 11.02 -10.27 -12.77
C GLY A 95 11.07 -10.94 -14.14
N SER A 96 9.96 -10.97 -14.88
CA SER A 96 9.92 -11.50 -16.24
C SER A 96 10.36 -10.51 -17.32
N GLY A 97 10.68 -9.26 -16.95
CA GLY A 97 11.02 -8.20 -17.91
C GLY A 97 9.83 -7.66 -18.73
N ALA A 98 8.58 -7.97 -18.33
CA ALA A 98 7.37 -7.52 -19.02
C ALA A 98 7.02 -6.06 -18.68
N VAL A 99 7.96 -5.14 -18.93
CA VAL A 99 7.91 -3.73 -18.50
C VAL A 99 6.64 -3.02 -18.96
N ALA A 100 6.19 -3.30 -20.19
CA ALA A 100 4.98 -2.71 -20.78
C ALA A 100 3.69 -3.01 -19.98
N ALA A 101 3.64 -4.14 -19.26
CA ALA A 101 2.52 -4.47 -18.36
C ALA A 101 2.83 -4.07 -16.91
N HIS A 102 4.09 -4.22 -16.49
CA HIS A 102 4.56 -3.91 -15.14
C HIS A 102 4.36 -2.43 -14.77
N VAL A 103 4.67 -1.50 -15.67
CA VAL A 103 4.61 -0.05 -15.40
C VAL A 103 3.16 0.43 -15.23
N PRO A 104 2.22 0.17 -16.17
CA PRO A 104 0.82 0.55 -15.97
C PRO A 104 0.22 -0.05 -14.71
N LEU A 105 0.48 -1.33 -14.42
CA LEU A 105 -0.01 -1.99 -13.21
C LEU A 105 0.55 -1.33 -11.94
N GLY A 106 1.84 -1.01 -11.92
CA GLY A 106 2.47 -0.29 -10.81
C GLY A 106 1.81 1.07 -10.57
N MET A 107 1.50 1.81 -11.64
CA MET A 107 0.81 3.09 -11.56
C MET A 107 -0.64 2.96 -11.06
N THR A 108 -1.36 1.91 -11.48
CA THR A 108 -2.69 1.59 -10.96
C THR A 108 -2.66 1.30 -9.46
N ILE A 109 -1.70 0.48 -9.00
CA ILE A 109 -1.52 0.18 -7.57
C ILE A 109 -1.20 1.45 -6.78
N PHE A 110 -0.34 2.32 -7.31
CA PHE A 110 -0.03 3.60 -6.68
C PHE A 110 -1.28 4.48 -6.55
N GLY A 111 -2.07 4.63 -7.63
CA GLY A 111 -3.32 5.39 -7.60
C GLY A 111 -4.34 4.85 -6.59
N LEU A 112 -4.52 3.52 -6.52
CA LEU A 112 -5.38 2.88 -5.52
C LEU A 112 -4.89 3.13 -4.09
N SER A 113 -3.57 3.10 -3.88
CA SER A 113 -2.96 3.37 -2.57
C SER A 113 -3.18 4.83 -2.14
N VAL A 114 -3.00 5.79 -3.05
CA VAL A 114 -3.29 7.21 -2.79
C VAL A 114 -4.77 7.42 -2.48
N TRP A 115 -5.67 6.83 -3.27
CA TRP A 115 -7.11 6.92 -3.03
C TRP A 115 -7.50 6.39 -1.65
N LEU A 116 -6.93 5.25 -1.24
CA LEU A 116 -7.18 4.63 0.06
C LEU A 116 -6.67 5.50 1.21
N VAL A 117 -5.48 6.09 1.06
CA VAL A 117 -4.92 7.07 2.01
C VAL A 117 -5.83 8.28 2.12
N VAL A 118 -6.22 8.90 1.01
CA VAL A 118 -7.14 10.06 1.00
C VAL A 118 -8.46 9.72 1.70
N TRP A 119 -9.05 8.56 1.41
CA TRP A 119 -10.24 8.11 2.10
C TRP A 119 -10.01 7.96 3.61
N ALA A 120 -8.92 7.31 4.01
CA ALA A 120 -8.61 7.05 5.41
C ALA A 120 -8.48 8.36 6.20
N TRP A 121 -7.79 9.36 5.65
CA TRP A 121 -7.56 10.65 6.31
C TRP A 121 -8.75 11.61 6.29
N ARG A 122 -9.76 11.36 5.45
CA ARG A 122 -11.03 12.11 5.46
C ARG A 122 -12.05 11.59 6.49
N ARG A 123 -11.72 10.51 7.20
CA ARG A 123 -12.52 9.89 8.28
C ARG A 123 -11.99 10.30 9.64
#